data_AF-A0A7C7KR18-F1
#
_entry.id   AF-A0A7C7KR18-F1
#
_cell.length_a   1.000
_cell.length_b   1.000
_cell.length_c   1.000
_cell.angle_alpha   90.00
_cell.angle_beta   90.00
_cell.angle_gamma   90.00
#
_symmetry.space_group_name_H-M   'P 1'
#
loop_
_entity.id
_entity.type
_entity.pdbx_description
1 polymer ?
#
loop_
_entity_poly.entity_id
_entity_poly.type
_entity_poly.pdbx_seq_one_letter_code
_entity_poly.pdbx_strand_id
1 'polypeptide(L)'
;MGNQTFVCDGNFFSTVLSEDRLYLYKLVRMLGPSLFGRERPCAFVMLNPSTADEESDDPTVRRCMGYATAWGASALIIVNLFAFRSTEPLTLWDLPDPEGPKNHKHVCQVANYIAHTGGWLVCAWGAGVGFCGQDRRVLGWIRQEGAKPLALRVTQEGFPAHPLYLPAGLDPKPYAGRTEEEEATDHAL
;
A
#
# COMPACT_ATOMS: atom_id res chain seq x y z
N MET A 1 -2.02 -13.73 16.62
CA MET A 1 -1.61 -12.48 15.93
C MET A 1 -0.59 -11.75 16.79
N GLY A 2 0.70 -11.91 16.49
CA GLY A 2 1.75 -11.13 17.13
C GLY A 2 1.83 -9.76 16.47
N ASN A 3 1.31 -8.72 17.11
CA ASN A 3 1.74 -7.36 16.80
C ASN A 3 3.15 -7.24 17.37
N GLN A 4 4.15 -7.09 16.51
CA GLN A 4 5.49 -6.78 16.97
C GLN A 4 5.71 -5.29 16.80
N THR A 5 6.09 -4.65 17.91
CA THR A 5 6.46 -3.23 17.95
C THR A 5 7.93 -3.17 18.34
N PHE A 6 8.74 -2.52 17.51
CA PHE A 6 10.16 -2.35 17.77
C PHE A 6 10.57 -0.89 17.60
N VAL A 7 11.70 -0.52 18.19
CA VAL A 7 12.31 0.81 18.08
C VAL A 7 13.68 0.65 17.44
N CYS A 8 13.91 1.32 16.32
CA CYS A 8 15.20 1.39 15.63
C CYS A 8 15.49 2.86 15.29
N ASP A 9 16.68 3.36 15.64
CA ASP A 9 17.09 4.76 15.40
C ASP A 9 16.08 5.83 15.85
N GLY A 10 15.35 5.56 16.95
CA GLY A 10 14.35 6.47 17.51
C GLY A 10 12.99 6.50 16.79
N ASN A 11 12.81 5.69 15.74
CA ASN A 11 11.53 5.52 15.06
C ASN A 11 10.78 4.31 15.62
N PHE A 12 9.45 4.40 15.70
CA PHE A 12 8.59 3.28 16.10
C PHE A 12 8.11 2.52 14.86
N PHE A 13 8.25 1.19 14.92
CA PHE A 13 7.92 0.25 13.87
C PHE A 13 6.76 -0.62 14.37
N SER A 14 5.76 -0.85 13.54
CA SER A 14 4.74 -1.87 13.82
C SER A 14 4.44 -2.68 12.57
N THR A 15 4.59 -3.99 12.68
CA THR A 15 4.32 -4.92 11.58
C THR A 15 3.30 -5.96 12.05
N VAL A 16 2.32 -6.25 11.19
CA VAL A 16 1.27 -7.25 11.46
C VAL A 16 1.43 -8.40 10.46
N LEU A 17 1.86 -9.55 10.98
CA LEU A 17 2.06 -10.79 10.21
C LEU A 17 1.04 -11.87 10.62
N SER A 18 0.81 -12.83 9.73
CA SER A 18 0.25 -14.12 10.11
C SER A 18 1.19 -14.90 11.04
N GLU A 19 0.66 -15.90 11.74
CA GLU A 19 1.44 -16.72 12.69
C GLU A 19 2.52 -17.56 12.00
N ASP A 20 2.23 -18.05 10.80
CA ASP A 20 3.17 -18.71 9.90
C ASP A 20 4.10 -17.74 9.15
N ARG A 21 3.91 -16.42 9.34
CA ARG A 21 4.66 -15.33 8.70
C ARG A 21 4.62 -15.34 7.16
N LEU A 22 3.71 -16.09 6.55
CA LEU A 22 3.48 -16.11 5.10
C LEU A 22 2.83 -14.82 4.60
N TYR A 23 2.02 -14.17 5.45
CA TYR A 23 1.26 -12.98 5.11
C TYR A 23 1.72 -11.78 5.92
N LEU A 24 2.04 -10.67 5.24
CA LEU A 24 2.23 -9.35 5.84
C LEU A 24 1.01 -8.48 5.52
N TYR A 25 0.21 -8.23 6.55
CA TYR A 25 -1.04 -7.49 6.40
C TYR A 25 -0.87 -5.98 6.49
N LYS A 26 0.10 -5.53 7.29
CA LYS A 26 0.35 -4.09 7.50
C LYS A 26 1.77 -3.86 7.99
N LEU A 27 2.42 -2.83 7.45
CA LEU A 27 3.68 -2.28 7.95
C LEU A 27 3.47 -0.80 8.30
N VAL A 28 4.03 -0.36 9.43
CA VAL A 28 3.94 1.01 9.91
C VAL A 28 5.33 1.51 10.29
N ARG A 29 5.64 2.76 9.90
CA ARG A 29 6.82 3.53 10.31
C ARG A 29 6.36 4.88 10.82
N MET A 30 6.68 5.23 12.06
CA MET A 30 6.48 6.58 12.55
C MET A 30 7.55 7.51 11.97
N LEU A 31 7.15 8.69 11.49
CA LEU A 31 8.04 9.65 10.84
C LEU A 31 8.38 10.86 11.75
N GLY A 32 7.95 10.82 13.01
CA GLY A 32 8.09 11.90 13.98
C GLY A 32 6.81 12.72 14.17
N PRO A 33 6.88 13.80 14.98
CA PRO A 33 5.73 14.66 15.24
C PRO A 33 5.23 15.32 13.95
N SER A 34 3.91 15.26 13.72
CA SER A 34 3.27 15.91 12.59
C SER A 34 3.61 17.40 12.53
N LEU A 35 4.02 17.90 11.37
CA LEU A 35 4.27 19.32 11.12
C LEU A 35 3.03 20.19 11.35
N PHE A 36 1.84 19.58 11.42
CA PHE A 36 0.55 20.27 11.54
C PHE A 36 -0.10 20.13 12.93
N GLY A 37 0.60 19.57 13.92
CA GLY A 37 0.06 19.40 15.28
C GLY A 37 -1.11 18.41 15.41
N ARG A 38 -1.46 17.72 14.33
CA ARG A 38 -2.49 16.67 14.26
C ARG A 38 -1.99 15.46 13.49
N GLU A 39 -2.36 14.28 13.93
CA GLU A 39 -1.95 13.02 13.28
C GLU A 39 -2.52 12.95 11.86
N ARG A 40 -1.64 12.81 10.86
CA ARG A 40 -1.97 12.74 9.43
C ARG A 40 -1.10 11.67 8.78
N PRO A 41 -1.45 10.39 8.92
CA PRO A 41 -0.72 9.29 8.29
C PRO A 41 -0.76 9.35 6.76
N CYS A 42 0.20 8.69 6.13
CA CYS A 42 0.22 8.40 4.72
C CYS A 42 0.25 6.88 4.52
N ALA A 43 -0.77 6.34 3.86
CA ALA A 43 -0.83 4.94 3.47
C ALA A 43 -0.45 4.76 1.99
N PHE A 44 0.32 3.72 1.69
CA PHE A 44 0.54 3.20 0.35
C PHE A 44 -0.12 1.83 0.21
N VAL A 45 -0.83 1.63 -0.89
CA VAL A 45 -1.42 0.33 -1.30
C VAL A 45 -0.57 -0.22 -2.44
N MET A 46 0.25 -1.21 -2.11
CA MET A 46 1.23 -1.82 -3.01
C MET A 46 0.69 -3.16 -3.55
N LEU A 47 1.45 -3.83 -4.42
CA LEU A 47 1.03 -5.11 -5.00
C LEU A 47 1.04 -6.22 -3.96
N ASN A 48 2.23 -6.59 -3.52
CA ASN A 48 2.47 -7.62 -2.54
C ASN A 48 3.76 -7.29 -1.77
N PRO A 49 3.87 -7.72 -0.52
CA PRO A 49 5.10 -7.56 0.24
C PRO A 49 6.20 -8.44 -0.37
N SER A 50 7.40 -7.87 -0.47
CA SER A 50 8.61 -8.55 -0.91
C SER A 50 9.23 -9.37 0.25
N THR A 51 10.54 -9.26 0.47
CA THR A 51 11.21 -9.70 1.70
C THR A 51 10.91 -8.82 2.90
N ALA A 52 10.42 -7.58 2.71
CA ALA A 52 10.26 -6.54 3.74
C ALA A 52 10.01 -7.15 5.12
N ASP A 53 11.06 -7.15 5.92
CA ASP A 53 11.06 -7.70 7.26
C ASP A 53 10.78 -6.56 8.25
N GLU A 54 10.77 -6.92 9.52
CA GLU A 54 10.40 -6.02 10.59
C GLU A 54 11.52 -5.01 10.89
N GLU A 55 12.72 -5.23 10.35
CA GLU A 55 13.98 -4.61 10.76
C GLU A 55 14.64 -3.76 9.64
N SER A 56 14.38 -4.06 8.37
CA SER A 56 15.04 -3.43 7.21
C SER A 56 14.05 -2.82 6.24
N ASP A 57 14.26 -1.53 5.94
CA ASP A 57 13.50 -0.81 4.92
C ASP A 57 14.11 -1.02 3.53
N ASP A 58 13.41 -1.80 2.70
CA ASP A 58 13.78 -2.00 1.30
C ASP A 58 13.74 -0.68 0.49
N PRO A 59 14.29 -0.63 -0.74
CA PRO A 59 14.29 0.58 -1.56
C PRO A 59 12.89 1.19 -1.77
N THR A 60 11.85 0.36 -1.81
CA THR A 60 10.46 0.80 -2.00
C THR A 60 9.93 1.46 -0.73
N VAL A 61 10.13 0.85 0.45
CA VAL A 61 9.74 1.44 1.74
C VAL A 61 10.41 2.79 1.95
N ARG A 62 11.73 2.87 1.71
CA ARG A 62 12.48 4.14 1.79
C ARG A 62 11.94 5.20 0.83
N ARG A 63 11.51 4.79 -0.37
CA ARG A 63 10.89 5.71 -1.33
C ARG A 63 9.55 6.24 -0.81
N CYS A 64 8.69 5.38 -0.29
CA CYS A 64 7.41 5.76 0.29
C CYS A 64 7.57 6.67 1.51
N MET A 65 8.57 6.41 2.37
CA MET A 65 8.91 7.29 3.48
C MET A 65 9.32 8.68 2.98
N GLY A 66 10.14 8.76 1.93
CA GLY A 66 10.55 10.03 1.35
C GLY A 66 9.37 10.90 0.89
N TYR A 67 8.36 10.30 0.24
CA TYR A 67 7.12 11.01 -0.12
C TYR A 67 6.32 11.43 1.12
N ALA A 68 6.10 10.50 2.05
CA ALA A 68 5.33 10.75 3.26
C ALA A 68 5.94 11.88 4.11
N THR A 69 7.26 11.89 4.28
CA THR A 69 8.00 12.96 4.96
C THR A 69 7.87 14.29 4.22
N ALA A 70 7.99 14.29 2.88
CA ALA A 70 7.84 15.51 2.08
C ALA A 70 6.43 16.14 2.22
N TRP A 71 5.40 15.32 2.43
CA TRP A 71 4.03 15.79 2.67
C TRP A 71 3.75 16.13 4.14
N GLY A 72 4.72 15.93 5.04
CA GLY A 72 4.56 16.19 6.47
C GLY A 72 3.67 15.17 7.18
N ALA A 73 3.64 13.92 6.69
CA ALA A 73 2.86 12.85 7.32
C ALA A 73 3.46 12.42 8.67
N SER A 74 2.60 12.04 9.62
CA SER A 74 3.03 11.56 10.95
C SER A 74 3.57 10.12 10.94
N ALA A 75 3.12 9.32 9.97
CA ALA A 75 3.50 7.94 9.81
C ALA A 75 3.37 7.52 8.34
N LEU A 76 4.21 6.56 7.93
CA LEU A 76 4.00 5.74 6.75
C LEU A 76 3.27 4.46 7.17
N ILE A 77 2.26 4.08 6.40
CA ILE A 77 1.57 2.80 6.50
C ILE A 77 1.65 2.12 5.13
N ILE A 78 1.96 0.83 5.07
CA ILE A 78 1.91 0.03 3.84
C ILE A 78 0.92 -1.12 4.05
N VAL A 79 0.01 -1.25 3.09
CA VAL A 79 -0.87 -2.41 2.88
C VAL A 79 -0.75 -2.85 1.43
N ASN A 80 -1.31 -4.00 1.08
CA ASN A 80 -1.09 -4.62 -0.22
C ASN A 80 -2.39 -5.13 -0.84
N LEU A 81 -2.43 -5.28 -2.17
CA LEU A 81 -3.48 -6.02 -2.86
C LEU A 81 -3.51 -7.49 -2.42
N PHE A 82 -2.32 -8.06 -2.25
CA PHE A 82 -2.07 -9.43 -1.80
C PHE A 82 -1.15 -9.41 -0.58
N ALA A 83 -1.53 -10.04 0.53
CA ALA A 83 -0.69 -10.04 1.73
C ALA A 83 0.43 -11.09 1.67
N PHE A 84 0.38 -12.06 0.74
CA PHE A 84 1.39 -13.10 0.64
C PHE A 84 2.77 -12.51 0.29
N ARG A 85 3.78 -12.89 1.08
CA ARG A 85 5.14 -12.39 0.94
C ARG A 85 5.87 -13.14 -0.18
N SER A 86 6.27 -12.42 -1.22
CA SER A 86 7.02 -12.98 -2.36
C SER A 86 7.88 -11.90 -3.02
N THR A 87 9.13 -12.22 -3.34
CA THR A 87 9.99 -11.37 -4.19
C THR A 87 9.65 -11.48 -5.67
N GLU A 88 8.86 -12.47 -6.05
CA GLU A 88 8.48 -12.77 -7.42
C GLU A 88 6.95 -12.66 -7.53
N PRO A 89 6.41 -11.51 -7.95
CA PRO A 89 4.96 -11.32 -7.97
C PRO A 89 4.21 -12.30 -8.88
N LEU A 90 4.88 -12.85 -9.88
CA LEU A 90 4.29 -13.84 -10.78
C LEU A 90 3.89 -15.14 -10.07
N THR A 91 4.52 -15.46 -8.93
CA THR A 91 4.17 -16.68 -8.19
C THR A 91 2.83 -16.56 -7.46
N LEU A 92 2.30 -15.34 -7.29
CA LEU A 92 1.00 -15.12 -6.63
C LEU A 92 -0.16 -15.78 -7.38
N TRP A 93 -0.02 -15.96 -8.70
CA TRP A 93 -1.06 -16.52 -9.55
C TRP A 93 -1.26 -18.02 -9.34
N ASP A 94 -0.24 -18.71 -8.83
CA ASP A 94 -0.27 -20.14 -8.56
C ASP A 94 -0.72 -20.47 -7.14
N LEU A 95 -0.92 -19.45 -6.29
CA LEU A 95 -1.28 -19.63 -4.90
C LEU A 95 -2.81 -19.76 -4.73
N PRO A 96 -3.27 -20.62 -3.81
CA PRO A 96 -4.70 -20.77 -3.54
C PRO A 96 -5.30 -19.54 -2.83
N ASP A 97 -4.50 -18.82 -2.04
CA ASP A 97 -4.94 -17.62 -1.31
C ASP A 97 -3.81 -16.58 -1.22
N PRO A 98 -3.45 -15.90 -2.33
CA PRO A 98 -2.42 -14.85 -2.30
C PRO A 98 -2.89 -13.60 -1.53
N GLU A 99 -4.21 -13.38 -1.44
CA GLU A 99 -4.79 -12.27 -0.69
C GLU A 99 -4.47 -12.43 0.80
N GLY A 100 -4.68 -13.62 1.33
CA GLY A 100 -4.49 -13.95 2.73
C GLY A 100 -5.74 -13.62 3.57
N PRO A 101 -6.02 -14.41 4.61
CA PRO A 101 -7.34 -14.47 5.24
C PRO A 101 -7.76 -13.20 6.00
N LYS A 102 -6.84 -12.26 6.24
CA LYS A 102 -7.09 -11.05 7.03
C LYS A 102 -6.72 -9.75 6.29
N ASN A 103 -6.35 -9.83 5.01
CA ASN A 103 -5.90 -8.67 4.26
C ASN A 103 -7.02 -7.61 4.12
N HIS A 104 -8.22 -8.04 3.71
CA HIS A 104 -9.43 -7.22 3.69
C HIS A 104 -9.59 -6.36 4.95
N LYS A 105 -9.55 -7.01 6.12
CA LYS A 105 -9.71 -6.33 7.42
C LYS A 105 -8.67 -5.22 7.61
N HIS A 106 -7.41 -5.49 7.30
CA HIS A 106 -6.34 -4.52 7.50
C HIS A 106 -6.39 -3.37 6.50
N VAL A 107 -6.74 -3.63 5.24
CA VAL A 107 -6.98 -2.59 4.23
C VAL A 107 -8.13 -1.68 4.67
N CYS A 108 -9.27 -2.23 5.09
CA CYS A 108 -10.40 -1.44 5.58
C CYS A 108 -10.05 -0.59 6.80
N GLN A 109 -9.36 -1.17 7.79
CA GLN A 109 -8.92 -0.44 8.98
C GLN A 109 -8.01 0.76 8.62
N VAL A 110 -7.08 0.56 7.69
CA VAL A 110 -6.19 1.64 7.24
C VAL A 110 -6.96 2.69 6.47
N ALA A 111 -7.82 2.30 5.53
CA ALA A 111 -8.65 3.22 4.76
C ALA A 111 -9.54 4.10 5.68
N ASN A 112 -10.24 3.46 6.62
CA ASN A 112 -11.06 4.13 7.61
C ASN A 112 -10.24 5.14 8.43
N TYR A 113 -9.07 4.72 8.90
CA TYR A 113 -8.18 5.58 9.67
C TYR A 113 -7.66 6.79 8.87
N ILE A 114 -7.28 6.61 7.60
CA ILE A 114 -6.92 7.71 6.71
C ILE A 114 -8.10 8.69 6.53
N ALA A 115 -9.31 8.17 6.31
CA ALA A 115 -10.50 9.00 6.10
C ALA A 115 -10.80 9.90 7.31
N HIS A 116 -10.70 9.35 8.53
CA HIS A 116 -10.96 10.09 9.76
C HIS A 116 -9.87 11.12 10.10
N THR A 117 -8.61 10.83 9.78
CA THR A 117 -7.47 11.72 10.08
C THR A 117 -7.19 12.75 8.98
N GLY A 118 -7.78 12.57 7.79
CA GLY A 118 -7.49 13.42 6.62
C GLY A 118 -6.06 13.25 6.12
N GLY A 119 -5.54 12.02 6.22
CA GLY A 119 -4.24 11.61 5.69
C GLY A 119 -4.26 11.37 4.17
N TRP A 120 -3.26 10.64 3.68
CA TRP A 120 -3.16 10.23 2.28
C TRP A 120 -3.33 8.73 2.14
N LEU A 121 -4.02 8.28 1.10
CA LEU A 121 -4.06 6.87 0.70
C LEU A 121 -3.69 6.77 -0.78
N VAL A 122 -2.48 6.30 -1.03
CA VAL A 122 -1.84 6.28 -2.35
C VAL A 122 -1.79 4.86 -2.89
N CYS A 123 -2.52 4.61 -3.96
CA CYS A 123 -2.43 3.42 -4.79
C CYS A 123 -1.11 3.43 -5.57
N ALA A 124 -0.41 2.29 -5.60
CA ALA A 124 0.99 2.21 -6.01
C ALA A 124 1.43 0.79 -6.42
N TRP A 125 0.49 -0.07 -6.83
CA TRP A 125 0.76 -1.49 -7.13
C TRP A 125 1.48 -1.77 -8.45
N GLY A 126 1.70 -0.76 -9.31
CA GLY A 126 2.39 -0.94 -10.59
C GLY A 126 1.49 -1.56 -11.67
N ALA A 127 2.05 -1.63 -12.88
CA ALA A 127 1.39 -2.23 -14.05
C ALA A 127 1.61 -3.75 -14.13
N GLY A 128 0.79 -4.43 -14.93
CA GLY A 128 1.01 -5.84 -15.30
C GLY A 128 0.54 -6.89 -14.28
N VAL A 129 -0.37 -6.51 -13.39
CA VAL A 129 -0.78 -7.30 -12.21
C VAL A 129 -2.31 -7.40 -12.04
N GLY A 130 -3.05 -7.11 -13.10
CA GLY A 130 -4.52 -6.98 -13.12
C GLY A 130 -5.33 -8.25 -13.34
N PHE A 131 -4.77 -9.45 -13.16
CA PHE A 131 -5.39 -10.67 -13.70
C PHE A 131 -6.60 -11.24 -12.93
N CYS A 132 -6.93 -10.73 -11.74
CA CYS A 132 -8.04 -11.28 -10.93
C CYS A 132 -9.02 -10.25 -10.36
N GLY A 133 -8.94 -8.98 -10.79
CA GLY A 133 -9.82 -7.90 -10.33
C GLY A 133 -9.62 -7.48 -8.86
N GLN A 134 -8.48 -7.86 -8.26
CA GLN A 134 -8.17 -7.54 -6.87
C GLN A 134 -7.98 -6.05 -6.63
N ASP A 135 -7.36 -5.35 -7.58
CA ASP A 135 -7.24 -3.90 -7.59
C ASP A 135 -8.61 -3.21 -7.50
N ARG A 136 -9.59 -3.67 -8.28
CA ARG A 136 -10.98 -3.18 -8.23
C ARG A 136 -11.63 -3.47 -6.88
N ARG A 137 -11.48 -4.68 -6.35
CA ARG A 137 -12.03 -5.07 -5.03
C ARG A 137 -11.48 -4.17 -3.92
N VAL A 138 -10.16 -4.00 -3.88
CA VAL A 138 -9.47 -3.15 -2.90
C VAL A 138 -9.88 -1.68 -3.04
N LEU A 139 -10.01 -1.15 -4.26
CA LEU A 139 -10.55 0.20 -4.48
C LEU A 139 -11.99 0.34 -3.95
N GLY A 140 -12.82 -0.69 -4.13
CA GLY A 140 -14.16 -0.75 -3.55
C GLY A 140 -14.14 -0.63 -2.03
N TRP A 141 -13.29 -1.40 -1.35
CA TRP A 141 -13.14 -1.37 0.10
C TRP A 141 -12.67 0.00 0.59
N ILE A 142 -11.65 0.58 -0.06
CA ILE A 142 -11.11 1.89 0.29
C ILE A 142 -12.21 2.96 0.25
N ARG A 143 -13.03 2.96 -0.80
CA ARG A 143 -14.12 3.92 -0.97
C ARG A 143 -15.25 3.70 0.04
N GLN A 144 -15.59 2.45 0.31
CA GLN A 144 -16.60 2.09 1.30
C GLN A 144 -16.24 2.62 2.70
N GLU A 145 -14.95 2.63 3.03
CA GLU A 145 -14.43 3.20 4.29
C GLU A 145 -14.25 4.72 4.27
N GLY A 146 -14.68 5.40 3.20
CA GLY A 146 -14.67 6.85 3.08
C GLY A 146 -13.32 7.47 2.67
N ALA A 147 -12.28 6.67 2.45
CA ALA A 147 -11.00 7.16 1.97
C ALA A 147 -11.07 7.47 0.46
N LYS A 148 -10.29 8.48 0.05
CA LYS A 148 -10.17 8.90 -1.34
C LYS A 148 -8.90 8.31 -1.93
N PRO A 149 -8.97 7.36 -2.87
CA PRO A 149 -7.78 6.80 -3.50
C PRO A 149 -7.03 7.88 -4.28
N LEU A 150 -5.71 7.89 -4.14
CA LEU A 150 -4.79 8.75 -4.87
C LEU A 150 -3.75 7.92 -5.62
N ALA A 151 -3.06 8.51 -6.58
CA ALA A 151 -1.89 7.92 -7.23
C ALA A 151 -0.84 9.01 -7.49
N LEU A 152 0.44 8.64 -7.43
CA LEU A 152 1.55 9.54 -7.80
C LEU A 152 1.62 9.76 -9.32
N ARG A 153 1.32 8.70 -10.06
CA ARG A 153 1.25 8.65 -11.52
C ARG A 153 0.34 7.51 -11.92
N VAL A 154 -0.39 7.70 -13.01
CA VAL A 154 -1.19 6.65 -13.65
C VAL A 154 -0.51 6.33 -14.99
N THR A 155 -0.36 5.04 -15.32
CA THR A 155 0.19 4.60 -16.61
C THR A 155 -0.84 4.80 -17.73
N GLN A 156 -0.44 4.53 -18.98
CA GLN A 156 -1.36 4.63 -20.12
C GLN A 156 -2.51 3.62 -20.03
N GLU A 157 -2.26 2.48 -19.40
CA GLU A 157 -3.21 1.38 -19.16
C GLU A 157 -4.00 1.58 -17.86
N GLY A 158 -3.97 2.77 -17.27
CA GLY A 158 -4.76 3.14 -16.10
C GLY A 158 -4.22 2.63 -14.75
N PHE A 159 -3.08 1.94 -14.70
CA PHE A 159 -2.52 1.46 -13.43
C PHE A 159 -1.82 2.56 -12.63
N PRO A 160 -1.86 2.54 -11.28
CA PRO A 160 -1.04 3.43 -10.48
C PRO A 160 0.41 2.95 -10.51
N ALA A 161 1.33 3.80 -10.97
CA ALA A 161 2.72 3.45 -11.13
C ALA A 161 3.40 3.14 -9.79
N HIS A 162 4.30 2.16 -9.80
CA HIS A 162 5.10 1.80 -8.63
C HIS A 162 6.06 2.93 -8.24
N PRO A 163 6.20 3.30 -6.95
CA PRO A 163 6.88 4.52 -6.52
C PRO A 163 8.40 4.49 -6.72
N LEU A 164 9.01 3.30 -6.72
CA LEU A 164 10.47 3.11 -6.69
C LEU A 164 11.23 3.93 -7.74
N TYR A 165 10.70 4.02 -8.96
CA TYR A 165 11.35 4.70 -10.08
C TYR A 165 10.74 6.07 -10.43
N LEU A 166 9.74 6.54 -9.67
CA LEU A 166 9.16 7.86 -9.87
C LEU A 166 10.07 8.95 -9.28
N PRO A 167 10.10 10.17 -9.83
CA PRO A 167 10.90 11.29 -9.31
C PRO A 167 10.42 11.77 -7.94
N ALA A 168 11.33 12.35 -7.14
CA ALA A 168 10.95 12.84 -5.81
C ALA A 168 10.07 14.10 -5.93
N GLY A 169 9.30 14.41 -4.89
CA GLY A 169 8.51 15.64 -4.83
C GLY A 169 7.24 15.64 -5.68
N LEU A 170 6.77 14.48 -6.13
CA LEU A 170 5.44 14.36 -6.72
C LEU A 170 4.37 14.53 -5.64
N ASP A 171 3.30 15.25 -6.01
CA ASP A 171 2.07 15.29 -5.22
C ASP A 171 1.08 14.24 -5.73
N PRO A 172 0.40 13.51 -4.83
CA PRO A 172 -0.54 12.48 -5.22
C PRO A 172 -1.82 13.14 -5.74
N LYS A 173 -2.37 12.58 -6.83
CA LYS A 173 -3.60 13.07 -7.49
C LYS A 173 -4.74 12.08 -7.30
N PRO A 174 -6.01 12.52 -7.36
CA PRO A 174 -7.17 11.60 -7.30
C PRO A 174 -7.04 10.46 -8.29
N TYR A 175 -7.35 9.23 -7.84
CA TYR A 175 -7.29 8.03 -8.65
C TYR A 175 -8.65 7.34 -8.71
N ALA A 176 -9.19 7.20 -9.92
CA ALA A 176 -10.52 6.63 -10.17
C ALA A 176 -10.52 5.10 -10.35
N GLY A 177 -9.35 4.47 -10.42
CA GLY A 177 -9.26 3.10 -10.94
C GLY A 177 -9.16 3.11 -12.47
N ARG A 178 -8.98 1.92 -13.04
CA ARG A 178 -9.06 1.68 -14.48
C ARG A 178 -10.49 1.82 -14.99
N THR A 179 -10.62 2.23 -16.23
CA THR A 179 -11.86 2.26 -17.01
C THR A 179 -12.18 0.87 -17.58
N GLU A 180 -13.44 0.64 -17.96
CA GLU A 180 -13.86 -0.61 -18.59
C GLU A 180 -13.08 -0.91 -19.89
N GLU A 181 -12.72 0.13 -20.65
CA GLU A 181 -11.92 0.00 -21.88
C GLU A 181 -10.48 -0.44 -21.59
N GLU A 182 -9.82 0.17 -20.59
CA GLU A 182 -8.47 -0.22 -20.17
C GLU A 182 -8.46 -1.67 -19.65
N GLU A 183 -9.53 -2.09 -18.99
CA GLU A 183 -9.70 -3.44 -18.48
C GLU A 183 -9.87 -4.50 -19.57
N ALA A 184 -10.56 -4.17 -20.67
CA ALA A 184 -10.77 -5.08 -21.78
C ALA A 184 -9.45 -5.45 -22.50
N THR A 185 -8.44 -4.57 -22.45
CA THR A 185 -7.13 -4.77 -23.08
C THR A 185 -6.31 -5.91 -22.47
N ASP A 186 -6.55 -6.28 -21.21
CA ASP A 186 -5.83 -7.38 -20.53
C ASP A 186 -6.29 -8.78 -20.97
N HIS A 187 -7.49 -8.91 -21.54
CA HIS A 187 -8.07 -10.20 -21.96
C HIS A 187 -7.74 -10.58 -23.41
N ALA A 188 -6.94 -9.77 -24.11
CA ALA A 188 -6.61 -9.94 -25.53
C ALA A 188 -5.20 -10.55 -25.77
N LEU A 189 -4.48 -10.95 -24.71
CA LEU A 189 -3.17 -11.61 -24.75
C LEU A 189 -3.27 -13.04 -24.20
#